data_AF-A0A5E7GDG4-F1
#
_entry.id   AF-A0A5E7GDG4-F1
#
_cell.length_a   1.000
_cell.length_b   1.000
_cell.length_c   1.000
_cell.angle_alpha   90.00
_cell.angle_beta   90.00
_cell.angle_gamma   90.00
#
_symmetry.space_group_name_H-M   'P 1'
#
loop_
_entity.id
_entity.type
_entity.pdbx_description
1 polymer ?
#
loop_
_entity_poly.entity_id
_entity_poly.type
_entity_poly.pdbx_seq_one_letter_code
_entity_poly.pdbx_strand_id
1 'polypeptide(L)'
;MESKEQLLMDLLGHTARSLTHLTASMTSMSFELLRSEDEVVKAASRQMIDRMATISAGLDEHWRLIGELTGVHIAHEQIETIQEIQLAPPPSLPIN
;
A
#
# COMPACT_ATOMS: atom_id res chain seq x y z
N MET A 1 -9.28 -19.43 29.94
CA MET A 1 -10.14 -19.11 28.78
C MET A 1 -9.48 -17.93 28.11
N GLU A 2 -8.86 -18.11 26.93
CA GLU A 2 -8.60 -16.93 26.10
C GLU A 2 -9.95 -16.25 25.90
N SER A 3 -10.02 -14.98 26.31
CA SER A 3 -11.26 -14.20 26.21
C SER A 3 -11.67 -14.15 24.74
N LYS A 4 -12.98 -14.25 24.46
CA LYS A 4 -13.53 -13.98 23.13
C LYS A 4 -13.01 -12.65 22.55
N GLU A 5 -12.72 -11.68 23.40
CA GLU A 5 -12.10 -10.40 22.99
C GLU A 5 -10.70 -10.59 22.42
N GLN A 6 -9.88 -11.46 23.00
CA GLN A 6 -8.53 -11.73 22.49
C GLN A 6 -8.59 -12.30 21.06
N LEU A 7 -9.47 -13.29 20.84
CA LEU A 7 -9.67 -13.87 19.50
C LEU A 7 -10.17 -12.84 18.48
N LEU A 8 -11.02 -11.90 18.90
CA LEU A 8 -11.49 -10.82 18.03
C LEU A 8 -10.39 -9.81 17.71
N MET A 9 -9.54 -9.48 18.69
CA MET A 9 -8.37 -8.61 18.50
C MET A 9 -7.37 -9.25 17.52
N ASP A 10 -7.09 -10.53 17.69
CA ASP A 10 -6.18 -11.27 16.80
C ASP A 10 -6.72 -11.33 15.38
N LEU A 11 -8.01 -11.69 15.20
CA LEU A 11 -8.66 -11.71 13.90
C LEU A 11 -8.65 -10.34 13.22
N LEU A 12 -8.89 -9.27 13.98
CA LEU A 12 -8.87 -7.90 13.47
C LEU A 12 -7.46 -7.53 12.99
N GLY A 13 -6.43 -7.82 13.78
CA GLY A 13 -5.03 -7.59 13.40
C GLY A 13 -4.60 -8.41 12.17
N HIS A 14 -4.99 -9.68 12.08
CA HIS A 14 -4.72 -10.51 10.90
C HIS A 14 -5.44 -9.99 9.65
N THR A 15 -6.67 -9.52 9.79
CA THR A 15 -7.46 -8.97 8.68
C THR A 15 -6.82 -7.67 8.17
N ALA A 16 -6.47 -6.74 9.05
CA ALA A 16 -5.80 -5.49 8.69
C ALA A 16 -4.47 -5.76 7.96
N ARG A 17 -3.67 -6.72 8.45
CA ARG A 17 -2.42 -7.14 7.79
C ARG A 17 -2.65 -7.74 6.42
N SER A 18 -3.64 -8.63 6.29
CA SER A 18 -3.99 -9.25 5.01
C SER A 18 -4.43 -8.20 3.99
N LEU A 19 -5.23 -7.22 4.39
CA LEU A 19 -5.62 -6.09 3.54
C LEU A 19 -4.43 -5.22 3.13
N THR A 20 -3.46 -5.02 4.04
CA THR A 20 -2.24 -4.26 3.74
C THR A 20 -1.41 -4.99 2.66
N HIS A 21 -1.23 -6.31 2.79
CA HIS A 21 -0.52 -7.12 1.78
C HIS A 21 -1.24 -7.16 0.42
N LEU A 22 -2.58 -7.22 0.42
CA LEU A 22 -3.37 -7.17 -0.80
C LEU A 22 -3.23 -5.81 -1.49
N THR A 23 -3.27 -4.72 -0.72
CA THR A 23 -3.09 -3.36 -1.25
C THR A 23 -1.71 -3.19 -1.86
N ALA A 24 -0.65 -3.65 -1.19
CA ALA A 24 0.72 -3.61 -1.71
C ALA A 24 0.89 -4.45 -2.99
N SER A 25 0.36 -5.69 -3.01
CA SER A 25 0.40 -6.57 -4.18
C SER A 25 -0.33 -5.97 -5.38
N MET A 26 -1.54 -5.42 -5.16
CA MET A 26 -2.34 -4.80 -6.21
C MET A 26 -1.69 -3.53 -6.76
N THR A 27 -1.07 -2.74 -5.89
CA THR A 27 -0.31 -1.54 -6.28
C THR A 27 0.89 -1.92 -7.15
N SER A 28 1.65 -2.92 -6.73
CA SER A 28 2.81 -3.43 -7.47
C SER A 28 2.43 -3.93 -8.86
N MET A 29 1.39 -4.76 -8.95
CA MET A 29 0.85 -5.24 -10.23
C MET A 29 0.37 -4.07 -11.11
N SER A 30 -0.23 -3.03 -10.52
CA SER A 30 -0.65 -1.85 -11.27
C SER A 30 0.52 -1.06 -11.83
N PHE A 31 1.63 -0.95 -11.09
CA PHE A 31 2.87 -0.37 -11.60
C PHE A 31 3.46 -1.19 -12.76
N GLU A 32 3.40 -2.51 -12.70
CA GLU A 32 3.82 -3.36 -13.82
C GLU A 32 2.97 -3.10 -15.07
N LEU A 33 1.64 -2.97 -14.91
CA LEU A 33 0.71 -2.71 -16.00
C LEU A 33 0.87 -1.32 -16.65
N LEU A 34 1.47 -0.32 -15.96
CA LEU A 34 1.81 0.97 -16.58
C LEU A 34 2.78 0.84 -17.76
N ARG A 35 3.53 -0.26 -17.82
CA ARG A 35 4.48 -0.55 -18.89
C ARG A 35 3.83 -1.20 -20.12
N SER A 36 2.53 -1.52 -20.07
CA SER A 36 1.77 -2.05 -21.21
C SER A 36 1.82 -1.08 -22.39
N GLU A 37 1.72 -1.55 -23.64
CA GLU A 37 1.57 -0.68 -24.81
C GLU A 37 0.11 -0.26 -25.05
N ASP A 38 -0.84 -0.95 -24.42
CA ASP A 38 -2.26 -0.61 -24.49
C ASP A 38 -2.59 0.57 -23.56
N GLU A 39 -3.00 1.69 -24.16
CA GLU A 39 -3.36 2.92 -23.46
C GLU A 39 -4.55 2.76 -22.51
N VAL A 40 -5.49 1.86 -22.81
CA VAL A 40 -6.61 1.56 -21.90
C VAL A 40 -6.09 0.87 -20.64
N VAL A 41 -5.15 -0.07 -20.81
CA VAL A 41 -4.51 -0.77 -19.67
C VAL A 41 -3.69 0.21 -18.82
N LYS A 42 -2.91 1.11 -19.44
CA LYS A 42 -2.18 2.15 -18.70
C LYS A 42 -3.10 3.07 -17.92
N ALA A 43 -4.19 3.54 -18.54
CA ALA A 43 -5.13 4.43 -17.88
C ALA A 43 -5.83 3.73 -16.70
N ALA A 44 -6.23 2.47 -16.88
CA ALA A 44 -6.82 1.66 -15.82
C ALA A 44 -5.84 1.40 -14.67
N SER A 45 -4.56 1.14 -14.96
CA SER A 45 -3.56 0.91 -13.92
C SER A 45 -3.20 2.17 -13.13
N ARG A 46 -3.15 3.35 -13.77
CA ARG A 46 -3.05 4.64 -13.06
C ARG A 46 -4.21 4.83 -12.07
N GLN A 47 -5.43 4.62 -12.52
CA GLN A 47 -6.60 4.72 -11.64
C GLN A 47 -6.55 3.71 -10.49
N MET A 48 -6.01 2.50 -10.73
CA MET A 48 -5.84 1.51 -9.68
C MET A 48 -4.83 1.97 -8.63
N ILE A 49 -3.70 2.56 -9.04
CA ILE A 49 -2.71 3.13 -8.11
C ILE A 49 -3.34 4.22 -7.23
N ASP A 50 -4.08 5.16 -7.81
CA ASP A 50 -4.76 6.23 -7.06
C ASP A 50 -5.77 5.67 -6.04
N ARG A 51 -6.51 4.63 -6.43
CA ARG A 51 -7.44 3.93 -5.54
C ARG A 51 -6.70 3.22 -4.42
N MET A 52 -5.59 2.54 -4.71
CA MET A 52 -4.80 1.86 -3.68
C MET A 52 -4.17 2.84 -2.70
N ALA A 53 -3.73 4.02 -3.15
CA ALA A 53 -3.26 5.08 -2.26
C ALA A 53 -4.35 5.54 -1.27
N THR A 54 -5.58 5.69 -1.77
CA THR A 54 -6.74 6.02 -0.92
C THR A 54 -7.05 4.91 0.08
N ILE A 55 -7.02 3.64 -0.36
CA ILE A 55 -7.25 2.48 0.52
C ILE A 55 -6.13 2.37 1.57
N SER A 56 -4.88 2.60 1.19
CA SER A 56 -3.73 2.57 2.10
C SER A 56 -3.90 3.59 3.23
N ALA A 57 -4.31 4.83 2.92
CA ALA A 57 -4.56 5.85 3.94
C ALA A 57 -5.68 5.44 4.91
N GLY A 58 -6.74 4.79 4.43
CA GLY A 58 -7.79 4.23 5.28
C GLY A 58 -7.30 3.07 6.17
N LEU A 59 -6.40 2.24 5.64
CA LEU A 59 -5.77 1.16 6.41
C LEU A 59 -4.82 1.68 7.50
N ASP A 60 -4.10 2.77 7.24
CA ASP A 60 -3.25 3.42 8.25
C ASP A 60 -4.09 3.87 9.47
N GLU A 61 -5.28 4.43 9.22
CA GLU A 61 -6.22 4.78 10.28
C GLU A 61 -6.77 3.53 11.01
N HIS A 62 -7.05 2.44 10.29
CA HIS A 62 -7.45 1.18 10.92
C HIS A 62 -6.35 0.66 11.86
N TRP A 63 -5.08 0.72 11.44
CA TRP A 63 -3.95 0.32 12.27
C TRP A 63 -3.79 1.19 13.51
N ARG A 64 -4.00 2.50 13.38
CA ARG A 64 -4.04 3.42 14.52
C ARG A 64 -5.10 2.99 15.55
N LEU A 65 -6.33 2.74 15.11
CA LEU A 65 -7.43 2.30 15.97
C LEU A 65 -7.20 0.92 16.60
N ILE A 66 -6.62 -0.02 15.85
CA ILE A 66 -6.26 -1.35 16.38
C ILE A 66 -5.19 -1.21 17.47
N GLY A 67 -4.19 -0.34 17.26
CA GLY A 67 -3.18 -0.05 18.26
C GLY A 67 -3.76 0.54 19.55
N GLU A 68 -4.74 1.44 19.43
CA GLU A 68 -5.47 2.01 20.56
C GLU A 68 -6.29 0.95 21.31
N LEU A 69 -7.00 0.07 20.58
CA LEU A 69 -7.85 -0.97 21.17
C LEU A 69 -7.08 -2.11 21.84
N THR A 70 -5.90 -2.44 21.31
CA THR A 70 -5.09 -3.56 21.81
C THR A 70 -4.04 -3.12 22.84
N GLY A 71 -3.75 -1.82 22.94
CA GLY A 71 -2.65 -1.28 23.75
C GLY A 71 -1.25 -1.65 23.24
N VAL A 72 -1.17 -2.47 22.18
CA VAL A 72 0.05 -2.85 21.49
C VAL A 72 0.15 -1.96 20.26
N HIS A 73 1.15 -1.08 20.23
CA HIS A 73 1.50 -0.38 19.01
C HIS A 73 2.10 -1.41 18.07
N ILE A 74 1.27 -1.99 17.20
CA ILE A 74 1.72 -2.86 16.13
C ILE A 74 2.48 -1.96 15.17
N ALA A 75 3.80 -1.90 15.33
CA ALA A 75 4.66 -1.25 14.36
C ALA A 75 4.32 -1.88 13.01
N HIS A 76 3.91 -1.05 12.05
CA HIS A 76 3.91 -1.46 10.65
C HIS A 76 5.27 -2.08 10.38
N GLU A 77 5.33 -3.41 10.20
CA GLU A 77 6.49 -4.00 9.57
C GLU A 77 6.71 -3.21 8.28
N GLN A 78 7.94 -2.76 8.05
CA GLN A 78 8.29 -1.99 6.86
C GLN A 78 7.98 -2.84 5.64
N ILE A 79 6.76 -2.70 5.12
CA ILE A 79 6.37 -3.26 3.85
C ILE A 79 7.12 -2.41 2.83
N GLU A 80 8.07 -3.01 2.12
CA GLU A 80 8.80 -2.40 1.02
C GLU A 80 7.81 -1.71 0.09
N THR A 81 7.65 -0.42 0.29
CA THR A 81 6.73 0.41 -0.47
C THR A 81 7.49 0.73 -1.73
N ILE A 82 7.12 0.11 -2.85
CA ILE A 82 7.73 0.41 -4.14
C ILE A 82 7.44 1.88 -4.44
N GLN A 83 8.46 2.72 -4.31
CA GLN A 83 8.36 4.16 -4.56
C GLN A 83 8.72 4.42 -6.02
N GLU A 84 7.79 4.99 -6.79
CA GLU A 84 8.06 5.44 -8.16
C GLU A 84 9.05 6.63 -8.11
N ILE A 85 10.28 6.39 -8.55
CA ILE A 85 11.30 7.45 -8.68
C ILE A 85 11.21 8.00 -10.10
N GLN A 86 10.72 9.23 -10.25
CA GLN A 86 10.86 9.97 -11.50
C GLN A 86 12.34 10.32 -11.74
N LEU A 87 12.94 9.68 -12.75
CA LEU A 87 14.28 10.05 -13.20
C LEU A 87 14.22 11.46 -13.82
N ALA A 88 14.91 12.42 -13.21
CA ALA A 88 15.11 13.73 -13.83
C ALA A 88 15.86 13.57 -15.18
N PRO A 89 15.52 14.38 -16.21
CA PRO A 89 16.22 14.31 -17.48
C PRO A 89 17.71 14.62 -17.30
N PRO A 90 18.60 13.94 -18.06
CA PRO A 90 20.04 14.13 -17.94
C PRO A 90 20.41 15.60 -18.24
N PRO A 91 21.39 16.18 -17.50
CA PRO A 91 21.79 17.56 -17.72
C PRO A 91 22.35 17.73 -19.14
N SER A 92 21.78 18.67 -19.90
CA SER A 92 22.27 19.02 -21.23
C SER A 92 23.64 19.70 -21.12
N LEU A 93 24.63 19.12 -21.80
CA LEU A 93 25.96 19.72 -21.91
C LEU A 93 25.88 21.01 -22.75
N PRO A 94 26.62 22.08 -22.37
CA PRO A 94 26.66 23.30 -23.16
C PRO A 94 27.27 23.02 -24.53
N ILE A 95 26.58 23.51 -25.56
CA ILE A 95 27.02 23.47 -26.96
C ILE A 95 28.19 24.46 -27.08
N ASN A 96 29.35 23.98 -27.53
CA ASN A 96 30.57 24.75 -27.73
C ASN A 96 30.64 25.32 -29.15
#